data_AF-A0A1T4VZ77-F1
#
_entry.id   AF-A0A1T4VZ77-F1
#
_cell.length_a   1.000
_cell.length_b   1.000
_cell.length_c   1.000
_cell.angle_alpha   90.00
_cell.angle_beta   90.00
_cell.angle_gamma   90.00
#
_symmetry.space_group_name_H-M   'P 1'
#
loop_
_entity.id
_entity.type
_entity.pdbx_description
1 polymer ?
#
loop_
_entity_poly.entity_id
_entity_poly.type
_entity_poly.pdbx_seq_one_letter_code
_entity_poly.pdbx_strand_id
1 'polypeptide(L)'
;MSFANRLRAVIKEERLSQAKFAAEIGISRPAVEKYLSETTDPAGWVMLKITNHATFKKYALWLMTGDTAPESGQVCPDFSIQEQCGLVDEESRKQA
;
A
#
# COMPACT_ATOMS: atom_id res chain seq x y z
N MET A 1 2.12 -12.33 -1.02
CA MET A 1 2.27 -10.88 -0.77
C MET A 1 1.42 -10.47 0.42
N SER A 2 1.99 -9.86 1.46
CA SER A 2 1.22 -9.38 2.61
C SER A 2 0.79 -7.92 2.47
N PHE A 3 -0.35 -7.58 3.09
CA PHE A 3 -0.87 -6.21 3.11
C PHE A 3 0.16 -5.21 3.66
N ALA A 4 0.91 -5.61 4.69
CA ALA A 4 1.98 -4.83 5.28
C ALA A 4 3.01 -4.36 4.24
N ASN A 5 3.48 -5.28 3.40
CA ASN A 5 4.46 -4.96 2.35
C ASN A 5 3.86 -4.05 1.28
N ARG A 6 2.59 -4.25 0.90
CA ARG A 6 1.89 -3.36 -0.05
C ARG A 6 1.77 -1.95 0.50
N LEU A 7 1.38 -1.82 1.77
CA LEU A 7 1.28 -0.53 2.43
C LEU A 7 2.65 0.18 2.50
N ARG A 8 3.73 -0.56 2.78
CA ARG A 8 5.11 0.00 2.74
C ARG A 8 5.47 0.57 1.38
N ALA A 9 5.11 -0.15 0.31
CA ALA A 9 5.40 0.30 -1.05
C ALA A 9 4.64 1.60 -1.40
N VAL A 10 3.35 1.70 -1.02
CA VAL A 10 2.56 2.94 -1.22
C VAL A 10 3.17 4.12 -0.47
N ILE A 11 3.57 3.92 0.79
CA ILE A 11 4.16 5.00 1.61
C ILE A 11 5.48 5.49 0.98
N LYS A 12 6.31 4.56 0.50
CA LYS A 12 7.57 4.88 -0.18
C LYS A 12 7.36 5.61 -1.50
N GLU A 13 6.38 5.19 -2.29
CA GLU A 13 6.09 5.78 -3.59
C GLU A 13 5.66 7.24 -3.49
N GLU A 14 4.79 7.54 -2.51
CA GLU A 14 4.39 8.92 -2.22
C GLU A 14 5.50 9.72 -1.49
N ARG A 15 6.67 9.13 -1.27
CA ARG A 15 7.82 9.70 -0.54
C ARG A 15 7.42 10.22 0.85
N LEU A 16 6.47 9.56 1.49
CA LEU A 16 5.97 9.90 2.81
C LEU A 16 6.72 9.12 3.89
N SER A 17 6.90 9.75 5.05
CA SER A 17 7.27 9.01 6.25
C SER A 17 6.03 8.36 6.85
N GLN A 18 6.21 7.28 7.63
CA GLN A 18 5.11 6.62 8.35
C GLN A 18 4.32 7.61 9.23
N ALA A 19 5.02 8.60 9.81
CA ALA A 19 4.39 9.65 10.63
C ALA A 19 3.51 10.58 9.79
N LYS A 20 3.97 10.99 8.60
CA LYS A 20 3.18 11.82 7.68
C LYS A 20 1.97 11.05 7.14
N PHE A 21 2.18 9.79 6.75
CA PHE A 21 1.08 8.92 6.33
C PHE A 21 0.03 8.76 7.44
N ALA A 22 0.47 8.53 8.68
CA ALA A 22 -0.41 8.43 9.83
C ALA A 22 -1.24 9.71 10.01
N ALA A 23 -0.60 10.89 9.87
CA ALA A 23 -1.26 12.18 9.95
C ALA A 23 -2.30 12.39 8.82
N GLU A 24 -1.96 12.07 7.57
CA GLU A 24 -2.85 12.18 6.41
C GLU A 24 -4.12 11.33 6.57
N ILE A 25 -3.95 10.09 7.05
CA ILE A 25 -5.08 9.16 7.29
C ILE A 25 -5.80 9.48 8.62
N GLY A 26 -5.19 10.26 9.50
CA GLY A 26 -5.72 10.55 10.84
C GLY A 26 -5.75 9.29 11.72
N ILE A 27 -4.63 8.56 11.75
CA ILE A 27 -4.35 7.44 12.65
C ILE A 27 -3.02 7.68 13.39
N SER A 28 -2.76 6.93 14.45
CA SER A 28 -1.51 7.07 15.20
C SER A 28 -0.36 6.36 14.49
N ARG A 29 0.85 6.95 14.51
CA ARG A 29 2.06 6.31 13.97
C ARG A 29 2.29 4.86 14.48
N PRO A 30 2.09 4.53 15.77
CA PRO A 30 2.18 3.15 16.25
C PRO A 30 1.18 2.19 15.60
N ALA A 31 0.00 2.68 15.18
CA ALA A 31 -0.97 1.86 14.46
C ALA A 31 -0.44 1.50 13.07
N VAL A 32 0.13 2.47 12.35
CA VAL A 32 0.83 2.21 11.08
C VAL A 32 1.93 1.17 11.28
N GLU A 33 2.78 1.34 12.30
CA GLU A 33 3.87 0.40 12.59
C GLU A 33 3.36 -1.03 12.85
N LYS A 34 2.25 -1.19 13.58
CA LYS A 34 1.61 -2.50 13.77
C LYS A 34 1.14 -3.13 12.46
N TYR A 35 0.63 -2.33 11.54
CA TYR A 35 0.21 -2.81 10.22
C TYR A 35 1.42 -3.22 9.37
N LEU A 36 2.53 -2.49 9.44
CA LEU A 36 3.75 -2.80 8.69
C LEU A 36 4.53 -3.99 9.27
N SER A 37 4.36 -4.26 10.57
CA SER A 37 4.96 -5.40 11.27
C SER A 37 4.09 -6.65 11.24
N GLU A 38 3.00 -6.67 10.45
CA GLU A 38 2.06 -7.79 10.31
C GLU A 38 1.48 -8.28 11.64
N THR A 39 1.55 -7.43 12.68
CA THR A 39 1.12 -7.77 14.04
C THR A 39 -0.38 -7.61 14.21
N THR A 40 -0.99 -6.76 13.38
CA THR A 40 -2.41 -6.44 13.46
C THR A 40 -2.91 -6.05 12.08
N ASP A 41 -4.07 -6.57 11.68
CA ASP A 41 -4.75 -6.12 10.48
C ASP A 41 -5.42 -4.76 10.69
N PRO A 42 -5.44 -3.89 9.66
CA PRO A 42 -6.16 -2.63 9.74
C PRO A 42 -7.66 -2.88 9.92
N ALA A 43 -8.28 -2.11 10.82
CA ALA A 43 -9.72 -2.11 10.94
C ALA A 43 -10.36 -1.61 9.63
N GLY A 44 -11.54 -2.12 9.27
CA GLY A 44 -12.20 -1.80 7.99
C GLY A 44 -12.39 -0.29 7.76
N TRP A 45 -12.64 0.49 8.81
CA TRP A 45 -12.74 1.95 8.72
C TRP A 45 -11.40 2.63 8.37
N VAL A 46 -10.27 2.09 8.81
CA VAL A 46 -8.93 2.57 8.44
C VAL A 46 -8.68 2.28 6.96
N MET A 47 -9.04 1.07 6.52
CA MET A 47 -8.91 0.68 5.13
C MET A 47 -9.73 1.60 4.21
N LEU A 48 -10.98 1.90 4.59
CA LEU A 48 -11.84 2.85 3.87
C LEU A 48 -11.23 4.25 3.81
N LYS A 49 -10.61 4.74 4.88
CA LYS A 49 -9.92 6.03 4.86
C LYS A 49 -8.76 6.04 3.88
N ILE A 50 -7.94 4.98 3.86
CA ILE A 50 -6.81 4.87 2.93
C ILE A 50 -7.33 4.84 1.49
N THR A 51 -8.29 3.97 1.17
CA THR A 51 -8.79 3.80 -0.20
C THR A 51 -9.65 4.95 -0.73
N ASN A 52 -10.24 5.77 0.15
CA ASN A 52 -10.98 6.97 -0.24
C ASN A 52 -10.15 8.26 -0.19
N HIS A 53 -8.91 8.21 0.28
CA HIS A 53 -8.04 9.38 0.33
C HIS A 53 -7.68 9.86 -1.08
N ALA A 54 -7.71 11.16 -1.33
CA ALA A 54 -7.43 11.74 -2.66
C ALA A 54 -6.10 11.25 -3.26
N THR A 55 -5.07 11.15 -2.42
CA THR A 55 -3.73 10.71 -2.82
C THR A 55 -3.61 9.20 -2.99
N PHE A 56 -4.26 8.41 -2.13
CA PHE A 56 -4.05 6.95 -2.06
C PHE A 56 -5.11 6.13 -2.79
N LYS A 57 -6.22 6.76 -3.22
CA LYS A 57 -7.32 6.10 -3.95
C LYS A 57 -6.87 5.40 -5.23
N LYS A 58 -5.79 5.89 -5.86
CA LYS A 58 -5.18 5.25 -7.04
C LYS A 58 -4.59 3.86 -6.75
N TYR A 59 -4.26 3.56 -5.49
CA TYR A 59 -3.72 2.26 -5.07
C TYR A 59 -4.79 1.32 -4.48
N ALA A 60 -6.07 1.71 -4.48
CA ALA A 60 -7.11 1.00 -3.74
C ALA A 60 -7.28 -0.46 -4.19
N LEU A 61 -7.39 -0.70 -5.50
CA LEU A 61 -7.49 -2.04 -6.07
C LEU A 61 -6.26 -2.88 -5.74
N TRP A 62 -5.08 -2.29 -5.91
CA TRP A 62 -3.81 -2.99 -5.68
C TRP A 62 -3.58 -3.34 -4.19
N LEU A 63 -3.94 -2.45 -3.27
CA LEU A 63 -3.88 -2.74 -1.83
C LEU A 63 -4.78 -3.92 -1.45
N MET A 64 -5.99 -3.98 -2.03
CA MET A 64 -7.01 -4.96 -1.69
C MET A 64 -6.81 -6.32 -2.37
N THR A 65 -6.66 -6.35 -3.70
CA THR A 65 -6.59 -7.61 -4.48
C THR A 65 -5.17 -7.91 -4.94
N GLY A 66 -4.37 -6.88 -5.19
CA GLY A 66 -3.05 -7.01 -5.81
C GLY A 66 -3.07 -6.80 -7.31
N ASP A 67 -4.26 -6.64 -7.89
CA ASP A 67 -4.44 -6.32 -9.30
C ASP A 67 -4.25 -4.82 -9.55
N THR A 68 -4.01 -4.50 -10.81
CA THR A 68 -3.97 -3.11 -11.29
C THR A 68 -4.93 -2.96 -12.46
N ALA A 69 -5.51 -1.77 -12.59
CA ALA A 69 -6.40 -1.42 -13.70
C ALA A 69 -6.05 0.01 -14.15
N PRO A 70 -4.96 0.18 -14.92
CA PRO A 70 -4.48 1.51 -15.31
C PRO A 70 -5.52 2.29 -16.12
N GLU A 71 -6.37 1.60 -16.89
CA GLU A 71 -7.50 2.19 -17.62
C GLU A 71 -8.53 2.88 -16.71
N SER A 72 -8.65 2.43 -15.45
CA SER A 72 -9.52 3.01 -14.43
C SER A 72 -8.77 3.91 -13.45
N GLY A 73 -7.51 4.24 -13.75
CA GLY A 73 -6.63 5.01 -12.85
C GLY A 73 -6.23 4.25 -11.57
N GLN A 74 -6.38 2.92 -11.54
CA GLN A 74 -5.92 2.07 -10.44
C GLN A 74 -4.52 1.54 -10.77
N VAL A 75 -3.51 2.05 -10.07
CA VAL A 75 -2.10 1.79 -10.33
C VAL A 75 -1.45 1.10 -9.13
N CYS A 76 -0.31 0.47 -9.39
CA CYS A 76 0.62 0.02 -8.35
C CYS A 76 1.78 1.00 -8.20
N PRO A 77 2.48 0.99 -7.05
CA PRO A 77 3.78 1.64 -6.90
C PRO A 77 4.81 1.17 -7.94
N ASP A 78 5.85 1.97 -8.20
CA ASP A 78 6.95 1.56 -9.08
C ASP A 78 7.51 0.17 -8.74
N PHE A 79 7.84 -0.61 -9.78
CA PHE A 79 8.30 -2.00 -9.64
C PHE A 79 9.56 -2.09 -8.75
N SER A 80 10.46 -1.11 -8.85
CA SER A 80 11.67 -1.02 -8.02
C SER A 80 11.34 -0.92 -6.53
N ILE A 81 10.24 -0.26 -6.18
CA ILE A 81 9.77 -0.10 -4.80
C ILE A 81 9.11 -1.39 -4.31
N GLN A 82 8.37 -2.08 -5.18
CA GLN A 82 7.78 -3.37 -4.89
C GLN A 82 8.87 -4.42 -4.59
N GLU A 83 9.95 -4.46 -5.39
CA GLU A 83 11.10 -5.33 -5.19
C GLU A 83 11.77 -5.06 -3.84
N GLN A 84 12.04 -3.78 -3.52
CA GLN A 84 12.60 -3.40 -2.22
C GLN A 84 11.70 -3.73 -1.02
N CYS A 85 10.40 -3.90 -1.23
CA CYS A 85 9.45 -4.28 -0.18
C CYS A 85 9.19 -5.79 -0.14
N GLY A 86 9.93 -6.60 -0.93
CA GLY A 86 9.75 -8.06 -0.95
C GLY A 86 8.40 -8.49 -1.48
N LEU A 87 7.80 -7.68 -2.37
CA LEU A 87 6.50 -7.98 -3.00
C LEU A 87 6.64 -8.72 -4.32
N VAL A 88 7.83 -8.74 -4.93
CA VAL A 88 8.04 -9.46 -6.19
C VAL A 88 8.42 -10.89 -5.88
N ASP A 89 7.45 -11.79 -6.11
CA ASP A 89 7.73 -13.21 -6.32
C ASP A 89 8.05 -13.41 -7.81
N GLU A 90 8.96 -14.34 -8.13
CA GLU A 90 9.50 -14.60 -9.48
C GLU A 90 8.44 -14.85 -10.56
N GLU A 91 7.18 -15.11 -10.18
CA GLU A 91 6.07 -15.40 -11.07
C GLU A 91 5.62 -14.22 -11.95
N SER A 92 5.84 -12.97 -11.50
CA SER A 92 5.54 -11.78 -12.34
C SER A 92 6.52 -11.59 -13.50
N ARG A 93 7.63 -12.36 -13.52
CA ARG A 93 8.64 -12.31 -14.59
C ARG A 93 8.23 -13.09 -15.86
N LYS A 94 7.10 -13.82 -15.84
CA LYS A 94 6.69 -14.74 -16.93
C LYS A 94 5.58 -14.26 -17.87
N GLN A 95 5.10 -13.03 -17.78
CA GLN A 95 4.05 -12.52 -18.67
C GLN A 95 4.44 -11.27 -19.47
N ALA A 96 5.72 -11.13 -19.81
CA ALA A 96 6.19 -10.20 -20.84
C ALA A 96 6.52 -10.96 -22.13
#